data_AF-A0A961MH42-F1
#
_entry.id   AF-A0A961MH42-F1
#
_cell.length_a   1.000
_cell.length_b   1.000
_cell.length_c   1.000
_cell.angle_alpha   90.00
_cell.angle_beta   90.00
_cell.angle_gamma   90.00
#
_symmetry.space_group_name_H-M   'P 1'
#
loop_
_entity.id
_entity.type
_entity.pdbx_description
1 polymer ?
#
loop_
_entity_poly.entity_id
_entity_poly.type
_entity_poly.pdbx_seq_one_letter_code
_entity_poly.pdbx_strand_id
1 'polypeptide(L)'
;MNAPRDEMELKEEAIRAHYAAAAELLRGFDHAPRLAKAAAVEPVPERSPGVGAGARRFRSTTPGLVTRSVARPEGVRLAERVQGIAGDDLPTAAQAQVLQALRRALAIALSLGEVFQEVTGLAELKKANLEARLPQNRAAEFGELLAAEALAVLSVFANATAFLLAPQAGPEVAEIGDVEEVLTDNAPLALQGALWELDQDIALWAEDDARLIAVVLAYAEQLMEKVRLRAETAPRLGAFTGAAWRIEADDLPITGFQPARKVRGTTLSMAFKKPHEVVGNH
;
A
#
# COMPACT_ATOMS: atom_id res chain seq x y z
N MET A 1 15.06 -14.09 29.25
CA MET A 1 14.85 -15.44 28.69
C MET A 1 13.89 -15.29 27.53
N ASN A 2 14.41 -15.28 26.30
CA ASN A 2 13.61 -15.09 25.09
C ASN A 2 13.09 -16.48 24.69
N ALA A 3 11.79 -16.72 24.79
CA ALA A 3 11.20 -17.92 24.19
C ALA A 3 11.53 -17.91 22.68
N PRO A 4 11.76 -19.08 22.05
CA PRO A 4 11.86 -19.12 20.60
C PRO A 4 10.56 -18.53 20.04
N ARG A 5 10.68 -17.43 19.28
CA ARG A 5 9.52 -16.82 18.64
C ARG A 5 9.06 -17.82 17.57
N ASP A 6 7.83 -18.34 17.70
CA ASP A 6 7.15 -19.14 16.67
C ASP A 6 6.78 -18.27 15.45
N GLU A 7 7.74 -17.48 14.95
CA GLU A 7 7.61 -16.61 13.79
C GLU A 7 8.24 -17.31 12.57
N MET A 8 7.48 -17.45 11.48
CA MET A 8 7.99 -17.93 10.20
C MET A 8 8.61 -16.77 9.42
N GLU A 9 9.74 -17.01 8.76
CA GLU A 9 10.36 -15.99 7.92
C GLU A 9 9.60 -15.81 6.60
N LEU A 10 9.21 -14.57 6.28
CA LEU A 10 8.80 -14.19 4.93
C LEU A 10 10.05 -13.78 4.15
N LYS A 11 10.52 -14.68 3.28
CA LYS A 11 11.80 -14.56 2.60
C LYS A 11 11.91 -13.29 1.76
N GLU A 12 13.05 -12.62 1.88
CA GLU A 12 13.33 -11.38 1.15
C GLU A 12 13.28 -11.56 -0.37
N GLU A 13 13.70 -12.72 -0.89
CA GLU A 13 13.64 -13.01 -2.32
C GLU A 13 12.20 -13.05 -2.84
N ALA A 14 11.27 -13.63 -2.07
CA ALA A 14 9.86 -13.70 -2.42
C ALA A 14 9.24 -12.29 -2.44
N ILE A 15 9.57 -11.46 -1.46
CA ILE A 15 9.10 -10.07 -1.42
C ILE A 15 9.65 -9.28 -2.60
N ARG A 16 10.94 -9.42 -2.92
CA ARG A 16 11.57 -8.72 -4.06
C ARG A 16 10.98 -9.09 -5.41
N ALA A 17 10.47 -10.32 -5.58
CA ALA A 17 9.80 -10.74 -6.81
C ALA A 17 8.57 -9.84 -7.12
N HIS A 18 7.93 -9.26 -6.10
CA HIS A 18 6.77 -8.39 -6.23
C HIS A 18 7.10 -6.90 -6.47
N TYR A 19 8.37 -6.50 -6.44
CA TYR A 19 8.75 -5.08 -6.57
C TYR A 19 8.32 -4.44 -7.89
N ALA A 20 8.33 -5.22 -8.98
CA ALA A 20 7.86 -4.73 -10.27
C ALA A 20 6.36 -4.46 -10.24
N ALA A 21 5.55 -5.41 -9.77
CA ALA A 21 4.10 -5.28 -9.66
C ALA A 21 3.70 -4.13 -8.70
N ALA A 22 4.35 -4.05 -7.53
CA ALA A 22 4.15 -2.95 -6.59
C ALA A 22 4.48 -1.58 -7.22
N ALA A 23 5.57 -1.49 -8.00
CA ALA A 23 5.93 -0.25 -8.68
C ALA A 23 4.93 0.13 -9.79
N GLU A 24 4.32 -0.84 -10.48
CA GLU A 24 3.25 -0.55 -11.45
C GLU A 24 2.01 0.01 -10.76
N LEU A 25 1.60 -0.55 -9.60
CA LEU A 25 0.48 -0.03 -8.82
C LEU A 25 0.69 1.43 -8.38
N LEU A 26 1.92 1.81 -8.02
CA LEU A 26 2.23 3.21 -7.69
C LEU A 26 2.29 4.11 -8.93
N ARG A 27 2.74 3.58 -10.07
CA ARG A 27 2.86 4.34 -11.33
C ARG A 27 1.50 4.60 -11.98
N GLY A 28 0.57 3.67 -11.86
CA GLY A 28 -0.84 3.96 -12.03
C GLY A 28 -1.70 2.84 -12.56
N PHE A 29 -2.99 2.97 -12.29
CA PHE A 29 -4.04 2.02 -12.63
C PHE A 29 -5.38 2.75 -12.71
N ASP A 30 -6.35 2.14 -13.40
CA ASP A 30 -7.72 2.63 -13.41
C ASP A 30 -8.52 1.95 -12.30
N HIS A 31 -9.23 2.74 -11.50
CA HIS A 31 -10.18 2.25 -10.51
C HIS A 31 -11.41 3.14 -10.50
N ALA A 32 -12.58 2.52 -10.46
CA ALA A 32 -13.84 3.21 -10.29
C ALA A 32 -14.35 2.92 -8.87
N PRO A 33 -14.50 3.93 -8.00
CA PRO A 33 -14.90 3.70 -6.61
C PRO A 33 -16.29 3.08 -6.55
N ARG A 34 -16.46 2.11 -5.66
CA ARG A 34 -17.72 1.37 -5.48
C ARG A 34 -18.43 1.70 -4.18
N LEU A 35 -17.68 2.08 -3.14
CA LEU A 35 -18.18 2.37 -1.80
C LEU A 35 -17.98 3.85 -1.48
N ALA A 36 -16.75 4.34 -1.66
CA ALA A 36 -16.39 5.71 -1.39
C ALA A 36 -16.89 6.66 -2.48
N LYS A 37 -16.98 7.95 -2.14
CA LYS A 37 -17.27 9.01 -3.12
C LYS A 37 -15.97 9.73 -3.48
N ALA A 38 -15.74 9.89 -4.79
CA ALA A 38 -14.64 10.69 -5.28
C ALA A 38 -14.74 12.11 -4.72
N ALA A 39 -13.66 12.58 -4.10
CA ALA A 39 -13.58 13.95 -3.64
C ALA A 39 -13.38 14.89 -4.84
N ALA A 40 -13.80 16.13 -4.70
CA ALA A 40 -13.54 17.16 -5.71
C ALA A 40 -12.08 17.62 -5.62
N VAL A 41 -11.18 16.77 -6.11
CA VAL A 41 -9.74 16.98 -6.11
C VAL A 41 -9.31 17.53 -7.47
N GLU A 42 -8.43 18.54 -7.48
CA GLU A 42 -7.85 19.00 -8.75
C GLU A 42 -6.95 17.91 -9.37
N PRO A 43 -7.13 17.59 -10.67
CA PRO A 43 -6.27 16.62 -11.33
C PRO A 43 -4.82 17.10 -11.32
N VAL A 44 -3.87 16.19 -11.12
CA VAL A 44 -2.44 16.52 -11.18
C VAL A 44 -2.15 17.14 -12.55
N PRO A 45 -1.63 18.39 -12.62
CA PRO A 45 -1.33 19.00 -13.90
C PRO A 45 -0.26 18.18 -14.62
N GLU A 46 -0.44 17.94 -15.92
CA GLU A 46 0.55 17.19 -16.69
C GLU A 46 1.91 17.91 -16.63
N ARG A 47 2.98 17.16 -16.32
CA ARG A 47 4.37 17.68 -16.29
C ARG A 47 4.86 18.31 -17.61
N SER A 48 4.12 18.20 -18.72
CA SER A 48 4.47 18.83 -20.00
C SER A 48 3.24 19.18 -20.83
N PRO A 49 2.51 20.26 -20.47
CA PRO A 49 1.38 20.73 -21.25
C PRO A 49 1.89 21.24 -22.61
N GLY A 50 1.52 20.58 -23.70
CA GLY A 50 1.85 21.02 -25.07
C GLY A 50 2.98 20.29 -25.79
N VAL A 51 3.70 19.37 -25.14
CA VAL A 51 4.58 18.41 -25.85
C VAL A 51 3.73 17.25 -26.39
N GLY A 52 3.03 17.51 -27.51
CA GLY A 52 2.54 16.46 -28.42
C GLY A 52 1.49 15.46 -27.89
N ALA A 53 0.60 15.83 -26.96
CA ALA A 53 -0.56 15.00 -26.60
C ALA A 53 -1.69 15.01 -27.67
N GLY A 54 -1.62 15.90 -28.67
CA GLY A 54 -2.62 16.07 -29.73
C GLY A 54 -2.19 15.65 -31.15
N ALA A 55 -0.97 15.14 -31.36
CA ALA A 55 -0.61 14.57 -32.66
C ALA A 55 -1.26 13.18 -32.78
N ARG A 56 -1.98 12.92 -33.88
CA ARG A 56 -2.59 11.62 -34.21
C ARG A 56 -1.56 10.51 -33.94
N ARG A 57 -1.72 9.80 -32.82
CA ARG A 57 -0.80 8.73 -32.42
C ARG A 57 -0.87 7.63 -33.47
N PHE A 58 0.29 7.17 -33.93
CA PHE A 58 0.37 6.07 -34.87
C PHE A 58 -0.29 4.84 -34.24
N ARG A 59 -1.39 4.37 -34.84
CA ARG A 59 -1.97 3.08 -34.45
C ARG A 59 -0.96 2.00 -34.82
N SER A 60 -0.55 1.20 -33.84
CA SER A 60 0.27 0.02 -34.10
C SER A 60 -0.49 -0.89 -35.06
N THR A 61 0.11 -1.26 -36.19
CA THR A 61 -0.48 -2.19 -37.16
C THR A 61 -0.10 -3.64 -36.87
N THR A 62 0.71 -3.89 -35.83
CA THR A 62 1.11 -5.23 -35.43
C THR A 62 -0.08 -5.97 -34.83
N PRO A 63 -0.51 -7.11 -35.40
CA PRO A 63 -1.58 -7.94 -34.82
C PRO A 63 -1.25 -8.28 -33.36
N GLY A 64 -2.21 -8.07 -32.45
CA GLY A 64 -2.03 -8.23 -31.00
C GLY A 64 -1.60 -6.97 -30.23
N LEU A 65 -1.02 -5.96 -30.89
CA LEU A 65 -0.76 -4.63 -30.30
C LEU A 65 -1.88 -3.63 -30.61
N VAL A 66 -2.68 -3.88 -31.65
CA VAL A 66 -3.86 -3.08 -32.04
C VAL A 66 -4.94 -3.05 -30.94
N THR A 67 -5.06 -4.12 -30.16
CA THR A 67 -6.05 -4.25 -29.06
C THR A 67 -5.50 -3.75 -27.72
N ARG A 68 -4.21 -3.44 -27.63
CA ARG A 68 -3.60 -2.91 -26.42
C ARG A 68 -3.89 -1.41 -26.34
N SER A 69 -4.62 -0.99 -25.30
CA SER A 69 -4.86 0.43 -25.05
C SER A 69 -3.53 1.19 -24.94
N VAL A 70 -3.40 2.26 -25.73
CA VAL A 70 -2.33 3.27 -25.68
C VAL A 70 -2.85 4.61 -25.12
N ALA A 71 -4.08 4.62 -24.61
CA ALA A 71 -4.61 5.74 -23.84
C ALA A 71 -3.85 5.83 -22.52
N ARG A 72 -3.51 7.05 -22.10
CA ARG A 72 -2.89 7.29 -20.79
C ARG A 72 -4.00 7.01 -19.75
N PRO A 73 -3.78 6.16 -18.73
CA PRO A 73 -4.74 6.00 -17.63
C PRO A 73 -5.16 7.38 -17.13
N GLU A 74 -6.46 7.68 -17.24
CA GLU A 74 -7.09 8.80 -16.52
C GLU A 74 -7.36 8.41 -15.04
N GLY A 75 -6.82 7.27 -14.61
CA GLY A 75 -6.88 6.75 -13.25
C GLY A 75 -5.78 7.25 -12.29
N VAL A 76 -5.60 6.50 -11.21
CA VAL A 76 -4.76 6.83 -10.05
C VAL A 76 -3.28 6.88 -10.44
N ARG A 77 -2.57 7.91 -9.97
CA ARG A 77 -1.13 8.13 -10.20
C ARG A 77 -0.41 8.48 -8.90
N LEU A 78 -0.42 7.55 -7.95
CA LEU A 78 0.04 7.81 -6.59
C LEU A 78 1.51 8.29 -6.53
N ALA A 79 2.38 7.78 -7.40
CA ALA A 79 3.76 8.25 -7.51
C ALA A 79 3.85 9.72 -7.94
N GLU A 80 3.06 10.12 -8.94
CA GLU A 80 3.03 11.51 -9.42
C GLU A 80 2.36 12.43 -8.38
N ARG A 81 1.32 11.94 -7.69
CA ARG A 81 0.64 12.64 -6.58
C ARG A 81 1.62 13.01 -5.48
N VAL A 82 2.39 12.04 -5.00
CA VAL A 82 3.38 12.25 -3.92
C VAL A 82 4.48 13.19 -4.37
N GLN A 83 4.98 13.05 -5.60
CA GLN A 83 6.06 13.90 -6.13
C GLN A 83 5.60 15.33 -6.45
N GLY A 84 4.29 15.54 -6.66
CA GLY A 84 3.73 16.86 -6.93
C GLY A 84 3.61 17.74 -5.68
N ILE A 85 3.79 17.18 -4.48
CA ILE A 85 3.74 17.93 -3.23
C ILE A 85 4.91 18.90 -3.17
N ALA A 86 4.67 20.13 -2.69
CA ALA A 86 5.62 21.25 -2.68
C ALA A 86 6.12 21.75 -4.07
N GLY A 87 5.77 21.08 -5.18
CA GLY A 87 5.89 21.62 -6.54
C GLY A 87 7.30 21.72 -7.14
N ASP A 88 8.27 20.93 -6.67
CA ASP A 88 9.63 20.90 -7.21
C ASP A 88 9.80 19.85 -8.34
N ASP A 89 10.80 20.04 -9.21
CA ASP A 89 11.12 19.14 -10.32
C ASP A 89 11.71 17.81 -9.84
N LEU A 90 12.40 17.84 -8.70
CA LEU A 90 13.03 16.67 -8.08
C LEU A 90 12.28 16.23 -6.81
N PRO A 91 12.13 14.91 -6.59
CA PRO A 91 11.47 14.42 -5.39
C PRO A 91 12.27 14.76 -4.14
N THR A 92 11.58 15.18 -3.09
CA THR A 92 12.20 15.41 -1.79
C THR A 92 12.59 14.10 -1.11
N ALA A 93 13.40 14.18 -0.06
CA ALA A 93 13.77 13.01 0.73
C ALA A 93 12.55 12.35 1.40
N ALA A 94 11.55 13.12 1.82
CA ALA A 94 10.32 12.61 2.43
C ALA A 94 9.47 11.86 1.40
N GLN A 95 9.26 12.46 0.22
CA GLN A 95 8.52 11.85 -0.89
C GLN A 95 9.17 10.54 -1.34
N ALA A 96 10.50 10.51 -1.47
CA ALA A 96 11.23 9.30 -1.81
C ALA A 96 11.06 8.20 -0.74
N GLN A 97 11.09 8.55 0.55
CA GLN A 97 10.87 7.62 1.64
C GLN A 97 9.45 7.03 1.63
N VAL A 98 8.43 7.87 1.42
CA VAL A 98 7.04 7.43 1.29
C VAL A 98 6.86 6.45 0.13
N LEU A 99 7.38 6.79 -1.06
CA LEU A 99 7.26 5.90 -2.23
C LEU A 99 8.01 4.58 -2.05
N GLN A 100 9.18 4.59 -1.41
CA GLN A 100 9.90 3.35 -1.11
C GLN A 100 9.17 2.50 -0.07
N ALA A 101 8.63 3.12 0.98
CA ALA A 101 7.84 2.42 2.00
C ALA A 101 6.56 1.81 1.42
N LEU A 102 5.80 2.57 0.62
CA LEU A 102 4.60 2.06 -0.05
C LEU A 102 4.92 0.90 -1.00
N ARG A 103 5.98 1.02 -1.81
CA ARG A 103 6.41 -0.06 -2.71
C ARG A 103 6.80 -1.32 -1.94
N ARG A 104 7.56 -1.15 -0.85
CA ARG A 104 7.98 -2.24 0.03
C ARG A 104 6.78 -2.90 0.70
N ALA A 105 5.86 -2.12 1.26
CA ALA A 105 4.65 -2.60 1.92
C ALA A 105 3.73 -3.36 0.96
N LEU A 106 3.53 -2.86 -0.26
CA LEU A 106 2.78 -3.57 -1.31
C LEU A 106 3.44 -4.91 -1.65
N ALA A 107 4.76 -4.94 -1.79
CA ALA A 107 5.47 -6.17 -2.09
C ALA A 107 5.37 -7.20 -0.96
N ILE A 108 5.47 -6.76 0.30
CA ILE A 108 5.27 -7.62 1.48
C ILE A 108 3.86 -8.19 1.48
N ALA A 109 2.84 -7.34 1.25
CA ALA A 109 1.45 -7.75 1.23
C ALA A 109 1.15 -8.76 0.10
N LEU A 110 1.69 -8.55 -1.09
CA LEU A 110 1.55 -9.48 -2.22
C LEU A 110 2.22 -10.83 -1.96
N SER A 111 3.45 -10.81 -1.41
CA SER A 111 4.15 -12.03 -1.03
C SER A 111 3.39 -12.82 0.04
N LEU A 112 2.76 -12.11 0.98
CA LEU A 112 1.90 -12.72 2.00
C LEU A 112 0.59 -13.28 1.43
N GLY A 113 0.01 -12.61 0.45
CA GLY A 113 -1.12 -13.11 -0.32
C GLY A 113 -0.81 -14.43 -1.02
N GLU A 114 0.38 -14.59 -1.63
CA GLU A 114 0.80 -15.84 -2.26
C GLU A 114 0.89 -17.00 -1.26
N VAL A 115 1.56 -16.78 -0.14
CA VAL A 115 1.67 -17.82 0.91
C VAL A 115 0.28 -18.18 1.46
N PHE A 116 -0.61 -17.20 1.67
CA PHE A 116 -2.00 -17.47 2.05
C PHE A 116 -2.72 -18.33 1.00
N GLN A 117 -2.54 -18.03 -0.28
CA GLN A 117 -3.16 -18.79 -1.37
C GLN A 117 -2.68 -20.25 -1.42
N GLU A 118 -1.39 -20.48 -1.19
CA GLU A 118 -0.80 -21.82 -1.16
C GLU A 118 -1.33 -22.64 0.02
N VAL A 119 -1.29 -22.08 1.23
CA VAL A 119 -1.70 -22.79 2.45
C VAL A 119 -3.20 -23.11 2.47
N THR A 120 -4.03 -22.24 1.88
CA THR A 120 -5.49 -22.43 1.83
C THR A 120 -5.96 -23.24 0.61
N GLY A 121 -5.09 -23.48 -0.37
CA GLY A 121 -5.48 -24.07 -1.66
C GLY A 121 -6.24 -23.12 -2.59
N LEU A 122 -6.33 -21.82 -2.26
CA LEU A 122 -6.95 -20.80 -3.11
C LEU A 122 -6.19 -20.63 -4.44
N ALA A 123 -4.88 -20.88 -4.49
CA ALA A 123 -4.10 -20.82 -5.73
C ALA A 123 -4.68 -21.75 -6.81
N GLU A 124 -4.98 -22.99 -6.46
CA GLU A 124 -5.57 -23.98 -7.37
C GLU A 124 -7.01 -23.63 -7.75
N LEU A 125 -7.78 -23.04 -6.83
CA LEU A 125 -9.14 -22.56 -7.13
C LEU A 125 -9.13 -21.38 -8.11
N LYS A 126 -8.20 -20.42 -7.96
CA LYS A 126 -8.03 -19.32 -8.92
C LYS A 126 -7.67 -19.84 -10.30
N LYS A 127 -6.76 -20.82 -10.38
CA LYS A 127 -6.38 -21.49 -11.63
C LYS A 127 -7.58 -22.21 -12.26
N ALA A 128 -8.32 -22.99 -11.49
CA ALA A 128 -9.53 -23.67 -11.98
C ALA A 128 -10.59 -22.68 -12.49
N ASN A 129 -10.76 -21.53 -11.81
CA ASN A 129 -11.68 -20.49 -12.25
C ASN A 129 -11.25 -19.84 -13.58
N LEU A 130 -9.96 -19.55 -13.75
CA LEU A 130 -9.43 -19.01 -15.01
C LEU A 130 -9.60 -19.97 -16.18
N GLU A 131 -9.54 -21.27 -15.93
CA GLU A 131 -9.77 -22.31 -16.93
C GLU A 131 -11.26 -22.65 -17.13
N ALA A 132 -12.17 -21.95 -16.45
CA ALA A 132 -13.61 -22.22 -16.42
C ALA A 132 -13.97 -23.66 -15.94
N ARG A 133 -13.13 -24.23 -15.07
CA ARG A 133 -13.28 -25.56 -14.47
C ARG A 133 -13.58 -25.55 -12.96
N LEU A 134 -13.93 -24.39 -12.40
CA LEU A 134 -14.25 -24.28 -10.97
C LEU A 134 -15.50 -25.15 -10.65
N PRO A 135 -15.42 -26.13 -9.74
CA PRO A 135 -16.57 -26.93 -9.36
C PRO A 135 -17.66 -26.06 -8.71
N GLN A 136 -18.91 -26.21 -9.16
CA GLN A 136 -20.03 -25.39 -8.67
C GLN A 136 -20.22 -25.48 -7.15
N ASN A 137 -19.98 -26.66 -6.56
CA ASN A 137 -20.06 -26.88 -5.11
C ASN A 137 -18.94 -26.18 -4.30
N ARG A 138 -17.89 -25.69 -4.96
CA ARG A 138 -16.79 -24.92 -4.33
C ARG A 138 -16.87 -23.42 -4.59
N ALA A 139 -17.89 -22.94 -5.29
CA ALA A 139 -18.02 -21.51 -5.61
C ALA A 139 -18.12 -20.62 -4.36
N ALA A 140 -18.88 -21.05 -3.34
CA ALA A 140 -18.97 -20.35 -2.07
C ALA A 140 -17.62 -20.29 -1.34
N GLU A 141 -16.94 -21.44 -1.21
CA GLU A 141 -15.60 -21.53 -0.61
C GLU A 141 -14.59 -20.61 -1.34
N PHE A 142 -14.64 -20.57 -2.67
CA PHE A 142 -13.78 -19.71 -3.47
C PHE A 142 -14.01 -18.23 -3.16
N GLY A 143 -15.27 -17.78 -3.12
CA GLY A 143 -15.61 -16.40 -2.78
C GLY A 143 -15.17 -16.02 -1.35
N GLU A 144 -15.40 -16.91 -0.38
CA GLU A 144 -14.95 -16.71 1.01
C GLU A 144 -13.42 -16.57 1.10
N LEU A 145 -12.68 -17.43 0.39
CA LEU A 145 -11.22 -17.40 0.38
C LEU A 145 -10.66 -16.15 -0.32
N LEU A 146 -11.29 -15.67 -1.40
CA LEU A 146 -10.93 -14.41 -2.04
C LEU A 146 -11.11 -13.22 -1.10
N ALA A 147 -12.22 -13.19 -0.35
CA ALA A 147 -12.48 -12.15 0.64
C ALA A 147 -11.49 -12.21 1.81
N ALA A 148 -11.19 -13.41 2.31
CA ALA A 148 -10.21 -13.62 3.38
C ALA A 148 -8.80 -13.16 2.95
N GLU A 149 -8.38 -13.51 1.73
CA GLU A 149 -7.12 -13.06 1.15
C GLU A 149 -7.07 -11.53 1.03
N ALA A 150 -8.14 -10.91 0.49
CA ALA A 150 -8.22 -9.47 0.35
C ALA A 150 -8.02 -8.74 1.69
N LEU A 151 -8.69 -9.21 2.75
CA LEU A 151 -8.54 -8.65 4.09
C LEU A 151 -7.12 -8.84 4.65
N ALA A 152 -6.52 -10.02 4.49
CA ALA A 152 -5.15 -10.29 4.93
C ALA A 152 -4.13 -9.37 4.22
N VAL A 153 -4.25 -9.26 2.89
CA VAL A 153 -3.38 -8.41 2.05
C VAL A 153 -3.52 -6.94 2.43
N LEU A 154 -4.75 -6.42 2.60
CA LEU A 154 -4.96 -5.04 3.01
C LEU A 154 -4.41 -4.76 4.42
N SER A 155 -4.64 -5.66 5.37
CA SER A 155 -4.13 -5.52 6.73
C SER A 155 -2.60 -5.45 6.73
N VAL A 156 -1.94 -6.29 5.95
CA VAL A 156 -0.48 -6.34 5.88
C VAL A 156 0.11 -5.15 5.13
N PHE A 157 -0.54 -4.71 4.05
CA PHE A 157 -0.15 -3.47 3.37
C PHE A 157 -0.19 -2.27 4.33
N ALA A 158 -1.29 -2.10 5.05
CA ALA A 158 -1.47 -1.00 5.99
C ALA A 158 -0.47 -1.08 7.15
N ASN A 159 -0.33 -2.26 7.76
CA ASN A 159 0.61 -2.50 8.86
C ASN A 159 2.07 -2.24 8.44
N ALA A 160 2.50 -2.81 7.31
CA ALA A 160 3.85 -2.59 6.80
C ALA A 160 4.10 -1.12 6.44
N THR A 161 3.12 -0.42 5.86
CA THR A 161 3.22 1.01 5.56
C THR A 161 3.44 1.83 6.84
N ALA A 162 2.58 1.62 7.85
CA ALA A 162 2.70 2.30 9.14
C ALA A 162 4.04 2.00 9.83
N PHE A 163 4.46 0.73 9.84
CA PHE A 163 5.69 0.31 10.51
C PHE A 163 6.95 0.85 9.84
N LEU A 164 6.99 0.88 8.50
CA LEU A 164 8.14 1.37 7.74
C LEU A 164 8.29 2.89 7.81
N LEU A 165 7.16 3.62 7.91
CA LEU A 165 7.14 5.09 8.00
C LEU A 165 7.19 5.64 9.44
N ALA A 166 7.01 4.79 10.45
CA ALA A 166 7.03 5.23 11.85
C ALA A 166 8.30 6.03 12.23
N PRO A 167 9.53 5.66 11.80
CA PRO A 167 10.74 6.45 12.11
C PRO A 167 10.72 7.87 11.53
N GLN A 168 9.94 8.11 10.48
CA GLN A 168 9.79 9.39 9.80
C GLN A 168 8.64 10.23 10.37
N ALA A 169 7.85 9.68 11.31
CA ALA A 169 6.75 10.39 11.92
C ALA A 169 7.24 11.65 12.64
N GLY A 170 6.69 12.81 12.26
CA GLY A 170 6.86 14.09 12.92
C GLY A 170 5.76 14.40 13.95
N PRO A 171 5.74 15.61 14.52
CA PRO A 171 4.67 16.06 15.42
C PRO A 171 3.33 16.34 14.72
N GLU A 172 3.30 16.44 13.40
CA GLU A 172 2.11 16.71 12.60
C GLU A 172 1.08 15.56 12.70
N VAL A 173 -0.20 15.91 12.82
CA VAL A 173 -1.29 14.92 12.96
C VAL A 173 -2.37 15.17 11.91
N ALA A 174 -2.61 14.21 11.02
CA ALA A 174 -3.65 14.29 9.99
C ALA A 174 -4.98 13.67 10.46
N GLU A 175 -6.08 14.40 10.26
CA GLU A 175 -7.44 13.94 10.51
C GLU A 175 -8.12 13.72 9.15
N ILE A 176 -8.07 12.49 8.65
CA ILE A 176 -8.54 12.16 7.29
C ILE A 176 -9.96 11.56 7.25
N GLY A 177 -10.52 11.16 8.41
CA GLY A 177 -11.79 10.42 8.49
C GLY A 177 -11.62 8.90 8.40
N ASP A 178 -12.72 8.20 8.14
CA ASP A 178 -12.74 6.74 8.02
C ASP A 178 -12.40 6.31 6.59
N VAL A 179 -11.68 5.18 6.45
CA VAL A 179 -11.45 4.55 5.15
C VAL A 179 -12.71 3.79 4.70
N GLU A 180 -13.17 4.05 3.48
CA GLU A 180 -14.45 3.57 2.94
C GLU A 180 -14.30 2.50 1.83
N GLU A 181 -13.36 2.66 0.90
CA GLU A 181 -13.14 1.86 -0.33
C GLU A 181 -12.42 0.52 -0.04
N VAL A 182 -12.85 -0.17 1.01
CA VAL A 182 -12.37 -1.52 1.36
C VAL A 182 -13.19 -2.56 0.60
N LEU A 183 -12.60 -3.07 -0.48
CA LEU A 183 -13.21 -4.11 -1.32
C LEU A 183 -12.72 -5.51 -0.91
N THR A 184 -13.58 -6.51 -1.08
CA THR A 184 -13.29 -7.90 -0.67
C THR A 184 -13.55 -8.91 -1.79
N ASP A 185 -13.72 -8.46 -3.04
CA ASP A 185 -13.95 -9.35 -4.18
C ASP A 185 -12.70 -10.20 -4.49
N ASN A 186 -11.51 -9.62 -4.36
CA ASN A 186 -10.19 -10.25 -4.53
C ASN A 186 -9.09 -9.27 -4.10
N ALA A 187 -7.89 -9.79 -3.81
CA ALA A 187 -6.76 -8.97 -3.34
C ALA A 187 -6.29 -7.87 -4.32
N PRO A 188 -6.15 -8.10 -5.65
CA PRO A 188 -5.78 -7.02 -6.58
C PRO A 188 -6.76 -5.84 -6.56
N LEU A 189 -8.07 -6.10 -6.64
CA LEU A 189 -9.09 -5.06 -6.61
C LEU A 189 -9.14 -4.35 -5.25
N ALA A 190 -8.94 -5.10 -4.16
CA ALA A 190 -8.86 -4.54 -2.82
C ALA A 190 -7.70 -3.53 -2.70
N LEU A 191 -6.51 -3.88 -3.17
CA LEU A 191 -5.36 -2.98 -3.20
C LEU A 191 -5.60 -1.75 -4.08
N GLN A 192 -6.23 -1.92 -5.25
CA GLN A 192 -6.57 -0.79 -6.13
C GLN A 192 -7.55 0.18 -5.46
N GLY A 193 -8.58 -0.32 -4.79
CA GLY A 193 -9.53 0.51 -4.04
C GLY A 193 -8.86 1.28 -2.90
N ALA A 194 -8.03 0.59 -2.11
CA ALA A 194 -7.27 1.21 -1.03
C ALA A 194 -6.31 2.30 -1.55
N LEU A 195 -5.52 1.99 -2.59
CA LEU A 195 -4.57 2.95 -3.17
C LEU A 195 -5.27 4.13 -3.87
N TRP A 196 -6.47 3.92 -4.43
CA TRP A 196 -7.30 5.00 -4.96
C TRP A 196 -7.71 5.97 -3.85
N GLU A 197 -8.17 5.46 -2.71
CA GLU A 197 -8.59 6.31 -1.59
C GLU A 197 -7.40 7.05 -0.97
N LEU A 198 -6.25 6.38 -0.83
CA LEU A 198 -5.01 7.02 -0.39
C LEU A 198 -4.59 8.17 -1.33
N ASP A 199 -4.77 8.05 -2.65
CA ASP A 199 -4.50 9.16 -3.58
C ASP A 199 -5.41 10.36 -3.30
N GLN A 200 -6.69 10.12 -2.99
CA GLN A 200 -7.64 11.17 -2.64
C GLN A 200 -7.27 11.84 -1.32
N ASP A 201 -6.93 11.07 -0.29
CA ASP A 201 -6.56 11.60 1.02
C ASP A 201 -5.29 12.44 0.96
N ILE A 202 -4.27 11.97 0.22
CA ILE A 202 -3.06 12.76 -0.02
C ILE A 202 -3.41 14.06 -0.73
N ALA A 203 -4.25 14.01 -1.76
CA ALA A 203 -4.59 15.20 -2.51
C ALA A 203 -5.42 16.23 -1.71
N LEU A 204 -6.25 15.76 -0.77
CA LEU A 204 -7.05 16.61 0.10
C LEU A 204 -6.24 17.23 1.23
N TRP A 205 -5.34 16.44 1.83
CA TRP A 205 -4.80 16.76 3.15
C TRP A 205 -3.29 16.96 3.19
N ALA A 206 -2.52 16.54 2.18
CA ALA A 206 -1.06 16.64 2.17
C ALA A 206 -0.58 17.92 1.46
N GLU A 207 -0.48 19.01 2.23
CA GLU A 207 -0.03 20.31 1.73
C GLU A 207 1.50 20.42 1.60
N ASP A 208 2.23 19.67 2.45
CA ASP A 208 3.70 19.63 2.48
C ASP A 208 4.22 18.21 2.84
N ASP A 209 5.53 18.06 2.87
CA ASP A 209 6.21 16.78 3.14
C ASP A 209 5.93 16.21 4.53
N ALA A 210 5.81 17.07 5.55
CA ALA A 210 5.53 16.61 6.91
C ALA A 210 4.09 16.11 7.00
N ARG A 211 3.17 16.83 6.35
CA ARG A 211 1.76 16.49 6.25
C ARG A 211 1.52 15.24 5.42
N LEU A 212 2.28 15.03 4.35
CA LEU A 212 2.26 13.79 3.57
C LEU A 212 2.48 12.56 4.45
N ILE A 213 3.54 12.55 5.26
CA ILE A 213 3.84 11.43 6.14
C ILE A 213 2.71 11.23 7.16
N ALA A 214 2.21 12.32 7.76
CA ALA A 214 1.11 12.26 8.71
C ALA A 214 -0.18 11.67 8.10
N VAL A 215 -0.52 12.06 6.86
CA VAL A 215 -1.68 11.55 6.11
C VAL A 215 -1.54 10.07 5.80
N VAL A 216 -0.39 9.62 5.29
CA VAL A 216 -0.16 8.21 4.96
C VAL A 216 -0.21 7.32 6.21
N LEU A 217 0.33 7.81 7.35
CA LEU A 217 0.26 7.10 8.63
C LEU A 217 -1.18 7.02 9.16
N ALA A 218 -1.92 8.13 9.15
CA ALA A 218 -3.32 8.16 9.55
C ALA A 218 -4.17 7.22 8.68
N TYR A 219 -3.95 7.22 7.37
CA TYR A 219 -4.59 6.31 6.42
C TYR A 219 -4.32 4.85 6.75
N ALA A 220 -3.06 4.49 7.01
CA ALA A 220 -2.69 3.13 7.36
C ALA A 220 -3.36 2.68 8.68
N GLU A 221 -3.45 3.56 9.68
CA GLU A 221 -4.15 3.28 10.94
C GLU A 221 -5.66 3.03 10.71
N GLN A 222 -6.32 3.89 9.91
CA GLN A 222 -7.74 3.77 9.60
C GLN A 222 -8.06 2.55 8.73
N LEU A 223 -7.22 2.25 7.75
CA LEU A 223 -7.36 1.05 6.92
C LEU A 223 -7.21 -0.22 7.76
N MET A 224 -6.25 -0.28 8.69
CA MET A 224 -6.12 -1.41 9.61
C MET A 224 -7.37 -1.61 10.46
N GLU A 225 -7.92 -0.53 11.04
CA GLU A 225 -9.11 -0.62 11.86
C GLU A 225 -10.34 -1.07 11.05
N LYS A 226 -10.54 -0.51 9.85
CA LYS A 226 -11.64 -0.90 8.97
C LYS A 226 -11.57 -2.37 8.55
N VAL A 227 -10.37 -2.84 8.20
CA VAL A 227 -10.13 -4.23 7.83
C VAL A 227 -10.33 -5.16 9.03
N ARG A 228 -9.85 -4.77 10.22
CA ARG A 228 -10.04 -5.52 11.46
C ARG A 228 -11.52 -5.70 11.79
N LEU A 229 -12.32 -4.64 11.68
CA LEU A 229 -13.78 -4.70 11.88
C LEU A 229 -14.47 -5.65 10.90
N ARG A 230 -14.07 -5.62 9.61
CA ARG A 230 -14.60 -6.59 8.62
C ARG A 230 -14.18 -8.02 8.92
N ALA A 231 -12.95 -8.20 9.41
CA ALA A 231 -12.40 -9.51 9.74
C ALA A 231 -13.12 -10.20 10.90
N GLU A 232 -13.77 -9.46 11.82
CA GLU A 232 -14.50 -10.04 12.96
C GLU A 232 -15.62 -11.02 12.54
N THR A 233 -16.18 -10.83 11.34
CA THR A 233 -17.29 -11.66 10.83
C THR A 233 -16.92 -12.48 9.59
N ALA A 234 -15.70 -12.31 9.06
CA ALA A 234 -15.28 -12.96 7.83
C ALA A 234 -14.83 -14.43 8.10
N PRO A 235 -15.30 -15.40 7.29
CA PRO A 235 -14.84 -16.77 7.40
C PRO A 235 -13.44 -16.94 6.82
N ARG A 236 -12.84 -18.14 6.99
CA ARG A 236 -11.60 -18.58 6.33
C ARG A 236 -10.32 -17.77 6.66
N LEU A 237 -10.33 -17.01 7.74
CA LEU A 237 -9.16 -16.24 8.19
C LEU A 237 -8.12 -17.04 8.99
N GLY A 238 -8.43 -18.29 9.38
CA GLY A 238 -7.60 -19.08 10.30
C GLY A 238 -6.16 -19.31 9.82
N ALA A 239 -5.93 -19.40 8.51
CA ALA A 239 -4.57 -19.53 7.96
C ALA A 239 -3.72 -18.26 8.17
N PHE A 240 -4.35 -17.08 8.21
CA PHE A 240 -3.68 -15.81 8.45
C PHE A 240 -3.57 -15.48 9.95
N THR A 241 -4.62 -15.71 10.73
CA THR A 241 -4.63 -15.39 12.17
C THR A 241 -3.93 -16.43 13.05
N GLY A 242 -3.81 -17.67 12.57
CA GLY A 242 -3.14 -18.76 13.28
C GLY A 242 -1.63 -18.82 13.08
N ALA A 243 -1.04 -17.90 12.31
CA ALA A 243 0.38 -17.86 12.02
C ALA A 243 0.98 -16.50 12.39
N ALA A 244 2.26 -16.50 12.79
CA ALA A 244 3.05 -15.30 13.03
C ALA A 244 4.27 -15.30 12.10
N TRP A 245 4.52 -14.20 11.42
CA TRP A 245 5.56 -14.10 10.39
C TRP A 245 6.50 -12.95 10.71
N ARG A 246 7.73 -13.02 10.19
CA ARG A 246 8.73 -11.97 10.34
C ARG A 246 9.38 -11.64 9.01
N ILE A 247 9.55 -10.34 8.76
CA ILE A 247 10.40 -9.83 7.70
C ILE A 247 11.71 -9.38 8.36
N GLU A 248 12.73 -10.22 8.28
CA GLU A 248 14.01 -10.00 8.98
C GLU A 248 14.69 -8.68 8.55
N ALA A 249 14.64 -8.36 7.26
CA ALA A 249 15.28 -7.16 6.72
C ALA A 249 14.74 -5.85 7.32
N ASP A 250 13.47 -5.84 7.74
CA ASP A 250 12.78 -4.65 8.25
C ASP A 250 12.56 -4.69 9.78
N ASP A 251 12.86 -5.84 10.41
CA ASP A 251 12.51 -6.19 11.80
C ASP A 251 10.98 -6.20 12.05
N LEU A 252 10.19 -6.41 11.00
CA LEU A 252 8.72 -6.31 11.03
C LEU A 252 8.06 -7.66 11.40
N PRO A 253 7.38 -7.77 12.55
CA PRO A 253 6.49 -8.89 12.83
C PRO A 253 5.11 -8.69 12.19
N ILE A 254 4.49 -9.77 11.74
CA ILE A 254 3.10 -9.85 11.28
C ILE A 254 2.39 -10.92 12.11
N THR A 255 1.28 -10.56 12.77
CA THR A 255 0.53 -11.50 13.62
C THR A 255 -0.98 -11.26 13.44
N GLY A 256 -1.56 -11.89 12.42
CA GLY A 256 -2.94 -11.65 12.01
C GLY A 256 -3.24 -10.15 11.79
N PHE A 257 -4.37 -9.69 12.31
CA PHE A 257 -4.82 -8.29 12.20
C PHE A 257 -4.28 -7.36 13.29
N GLN A 258 -3.25 -7.78 14.04
CA GLN A 258 -2.65 -6.94 15.08
C GLN A 258 -1.63 -5.97 14.47
N PRO A 259 -1.74 -4.64 14.71
CA PRO A 259 -0.75 -3.67 14.26
C PRO A 259 0.62 -3.92 14.91
N ALA A 260 1.67 -3.94 14.09
CA ALA A 260 3.04 -3.94 14.57
C ALA A 260 3.42 -2.55 15.08
N ARG A 261 4.31 -2.49 16.07
CA ARG A 261 4.78 -1.22 16.65
C ARG A 261 6.26 -1.06 16.40
N LYS A 262 6.63 0.10 15.83
CA LYS A 262 8.02 0.59 15.75
C LYS A 262 8.12 1.90 16.50
N VAL A 263 9.30 2.22 17.00
CA VAL A 263 9.55 3.50 17.68
C VAL A 263 9.32 4.64 16.67
N ARG A 264 8.45 5.59 17.03
CA ARG A 264 8.20 6.79 16.23
C ARG A 264 9.43 7.70 16.22
N GLY A 265 9.63 8.46 15.15
CA GLY A 265 10.65 9.49 15.06
C GLY A 265 10.57 10.48 16.24
N THR A 266 11.71 10.92 16.76
CA THR A 266 11.77 11.93 17.82
C THR A 266 12.17 13.27 17.23
N THR A 267 11.50 14.35 17.63
CA THR A 267 11.96 15.71 17.31
C THR A 267 13.36 15.92 17.91
N LEU A 268 14.37 16.09 17.07
CA LEU A 268 15.73 16.44 17.49
C LEU A 268 15.73 17.88 18.03
N SER A 269 15.52 18.05 19.34
CA SER A 269 15.73 19.34 20.00
C SER A 269 17.23 19.56 20.16
N MET A 270 17.83 20.25 19.20
CA MET A 270 19.19 20.78 19.37
C MET A 270 19.14 21.93 20.38
N ALA A 271 19.34 21.62 21.66
CA ALA A 271 19.61 22.64 22.66
C ALA A 271 20.98 23.26 22.39
N PHE A 272 21.00 24.42 21.72
CA PHE A 272 22.21 25.22 21.58
C PHE A 272 22.68 25.64 22.98
N LYS A 273 23.81 25.08 23.41
CA LYS A 273 24.52 25.57 24.59
C LYS A 273 24.96 27.01 24.35
N LYS A 274 24.80 27.86 25.36
CA LYS A 274 25.26 29.25 25.28
C LYS A 274 26.79 29.28 25.22
N PRO A 275 27.43 30.31 24.64
CA PRO A 275 28.89 30.35 24.47
C PRO A 275 29.73 30.12 25.75
N HIS A 276 29.18 30.41 26.93
CA HIS A 276 29.86 30.19 28.22
C HIS A 276 29.68 28.77 28.80
N GLU A 277 28.83 27.94 28.22
CA GLU A 277 28.59 26.54 28.63
C GLU A 277 29.46 25.55 27.84
N VAL A 278 30.22 26.05 26.86
CA VAL A 278 31.24 25.31 26.13
C VAL A 278 32.54 25.41 26.92
N VAL A 279 32.69 24.56 27.93
CA VAL A 279 33.97 24.44 28.65
C VAL A 279 34.97 23.75 27.72
N GLY A 280 35.90 24.52 27.16
CA GLY A 280 37.06 23.98 26.47
C GLY A 280 37.97 23.30 27.49
N ASN A 281 38.36 22.05 27.23
CA ASN A 281 39.50 21.44 27.92
C ASN A 281 40.76 22.24 27.56
N HIS A 282 41.15 23.14 28.45
CA HIS A 282 42.50 23.69 28.53
C HIS A 282 43.33 22.90 29.53
#